data_AF-A0A2G9S9I0-F1
#
_entry.id   AF-A0A2G9S9I0-F1
#
_cell.length_a   1.000
_cell.length_b   1.000
_cell.length_c   1.000
_cell.angle_alpha   90.00
_cell.angle_beta   90.00
_cell.angle_gamma   90.00
#
_symmetry.space_group_name_H-M   'P 1'
#
loop_
_entity.id
_entity.type
_entity.pdbx_description
1 polymer ?
#
loop_
_entity_poly.entity_id
_entity_poly.type
_entity_poly.pdbx_seq_one_letter_code
_entity_poly.pdbx_strand_id
1 'polypeptide(L)'
;GYNVTVLVRDPVRLPADKKPTRIVVGDVLNKSDVNKAVEGQDAVIIVLGTRTDLGPTTMMSEGTRNIVEAMKEHGIQKVVGCMS
;
A
#
# COMPACT_ATOMS: atom_id res chain seq x y z
N GLY A 1 10.64 -12.68 -11.75
CA GLY A 1 10.49 -11.52 -10.85
C GLY A 1 9.03 -11.11 -10.81
N TYR A 2 8.64 -10.27 -9.86
CA TYR A 2 7.27 -9.73 -9.78
C TYR A 2 7.20 -8.34 -10.41
N ASN A 3 6.05 -8.00 -10.99
CA ASN A 3 5.74 -6.62 -11.37
C ASN A 3 5.21 -5.91 -10.13
N VAL A 4 6.03 -5.04 -9.54
CA VAL A 4 5.71 -4.44 -8.24
C VAL A 4 5.25 -3.00 -8.42
N THR A 5 4.04 -2.71 -7.96
CA THR A 5 3.57 -1.34 -7.72
C THR A 5 3.79 -0.97 -6.26
N VAL A 6 4.41 0.18 -5.99
CA VAL A 6 4.56 0.71 -4.62
C VAL A 6 3.74 1.99 -4.43
N LEU A 7 2.98 2.06 -3.33
CA LEU A 7 2.34 3.29 -2.86
C LEU A 7 3.25 3.97 -1.83
N VAL A 8 3.73 5.16 -2.14
CA VAL A 8 4.67 5.90 -1.27
C VAL A 8 4.26 7.35 -1.11
N ARG A 9 4.37 7.89 0.11
CA ARG A 9 4.14 9.33 0.35
C ARG A 9 5.29 10.20 -0.17
N ASP A 10 6.50 9.67 -0.11
CA ASP A 10 7.73 10.37 -0.49
C ASP A 10 8.63 9.41 -1.28
N PRO A 11 8.77 9.60 -2.60
CA PRO A 11 9.54 8.71 -3.46
C PRO A 11 11.04 8.75 -3.18
N VAL A 12 11.57 9.81 -2.54
CA VAL A 12 13.00 9.94 -2.21
C VAL A 12 13.44 8.88 -1.18
N ARG A 13 12.48 8.31 -0.44
CA ARG A 13 12.74 7.23 0.53
C ARG A 13 12.91 5.85 -0.10
N LEU A 14 12.70 5.71 -1.41
CA LEU A 14 12.97 4.47 -2.11
C LEU A 14 14.49 4.31 -2.35
N PRO A 15 15.07 3.13 -2.09
CA PRO A 15 16.49 2.89 -2.39
C PRO A 15 16.77 3.07 -3.89
N ALA A 16 17.82 3.80 -4.23
CA ALA A 16 18.17 4.11 -5.63
C ALA A 16 18.49 2.86 -6.48
N ASP A 17 18.89 1.76 -5.83
CA ASP A 17 19.18 0.48 -6.48
C ASP A 17 17.92 -0.36 -6.76
N LYS A 18 16.76 0.01 -6.19
CA LYS A 18 15.49 -0.70 -6.37
C LYS A 18 14.60 0.03 -7.36
N LYS A 19 14.24 -0.65 -8.44
CA LYS A 19 13.33 -0.14 -9.47
C LYS A 19 12.03 -0.95 -9.47
N PRO A 20 11.01 -0.55 -8.69
CA PRO A 20 9.68 -1.15 -8.84
C PRO A 20 9.15 -0.85 -10.25
N THR A 21 8.27 -1.73 -10.74
CA THR A 21 7.64 -1.57 -12.06
C THR A 21 6.81 -0.30 -12.15
N ARG A 22 6.18 0.09 -11.03
CA ARG A 22 5.34 1.30 -10.94
C ARG A 22 5.46 1.95 -9.56
N ILE A 23 5.50 3.27 -9.54
CA ILE A 23 5.48 4.08 -8.32
C ILE A 23 4.19 4.91 -8.36
N VAL A 24 3.37 4.78 -7.32
CA VAL A 24 2.22 5.66 -7.08
C VAL A 24 2.57 6.53 -5.89
N VAL A 25 2.63 7.84 -6.11
CA VAL A 25 2.85 8.81 -5.04
C VAL A 25 1.50 9.15 -4.42
N GLY A 26 1.32 8.90 -3.14
CA GLY A 26 0.04 9.11 -2.44
C GLY A 26 0.05 8.60 -1.00
N ASP A 27 -1.12 8.64 -0.36
CA ASP A 27 -1.33 8.20 1.02
C ASP A 27 -2.32 7.03 1.09
N VAL A 28 -2.06 6.06 1.97
CA VAL A 28 -2.96 4.91 2.18
C VAL A 28 -4.31 5.34 2.77
N LEU A 29 -4.38 6.50 3.41
CA LEU A 29 -5.63 7.10 3.88
C LEU A 29 -6.46 7.73 2.75
N ASN A 30 -5.89 7.93 1.56
CA ASN A 30 -6.59 8.41 0.38
C ASN A 30 -7.06 7.24 -0.49
N LYS A 31 -8.38 7.05 -0.58
CA LYS A 31 -8.99 5.96 -1.36
C LYS A 31 -8.61 5.99 -2.84
N SER A 32 -8.48 7.16 -3.44
CA SER A 32 -8.11 7.27 -4.86
C SER A 32 -6.68 6.80 -5.11
N ASP A 33 -5.77 7.14 -4.20
CA ASP A 33 -4.36 6.74 -4.31
C ASP A 33 -4.21 5.23 -4.11
N VAL A 34 -4.95 4.66 -3.15
CA VAL A 34 -5.01 3.21 -2.94
C VAL A 34 -5.60 2.51 -4.17
N ASN A 35 -6.72 3.00 -4.71
CA ASN A 35 -7.37 2.41 -5.88
C ASN A 35 -6.41 2.39 -7.08
N LYS A 36 -5.74 3.52 -7.37
CA LYS A 36 -4.69 3.58 -8.42
C LYS A 36 -3.58 2.56 -8.18
N ALA A 37 -3.13 2.36 -6.95
CA ALA A 37 -2.05 1.41 -6.64
C ALA A 37 -2.48 -0.05 -6.76
N VAL A 38 -3.73 -0.36 -6.46
CA VAL A 38 -4.32 -1.71 -6.46
C VAL A 38 -4.77 -2.15 -7.86
N GLU A 39 -5.12 -1.20 -8.73
CA GLU A 39 -5.53 -1.47 -10.11
C GLU A 39 -4.54 -2.37 -10.87
N GLY A 40 -5.07 -3.45 -11.46
CA GLY A 40 -4.31 -4.40 -12.28
C GLY A 40 -3.32 -5.30 -11.52
N GLN A 41 -3.39 -5.36 -10.19
CA GLN A 41 -2.55 -6.25 -9.37
C GLN A 41 -3.21 -7.61 -9.13
N ASP A 42 -2.41 -8.67 -8.95
CA ASP A 42 -2.92 -10.01 -8.61
C ASP A 42 -3.06 -10.24 -7.10
N ALA A 43 -2.29 -9.49 -6.29
CA ALA A 43 -2.24 -9.62 -4.85
C ALA A 43 -1.72 -8.33 -4.19
N VAL A 44 -2.02 -8.15 -2.90
CA VAL A 44 -1.54 -7.01 -2.11
C VAL A 44 -0.71 -7.48 -0.91
N ILE A 45 0.40 -6.78 -0.64
CA ILE A 45 1.23 -6.96 0.57
C ILE A 45 1.12 -5.70 1.43
N ILE A 46 0.70 -5.85 2.68
CA ILE A 46 0.56 -4.75 3.64
C ILE A 46 1.73 -4.78 4.62
N VAL A 47 2.63 -3.81 4.51
CA VAL A 47 3.75 -3.56 5.43
C VAL A 47 3.67 -2.13 5.96
N LEU A 48 2.48 -1.72 6.38
CA LEU A 48 2.23 -0.41 6.97
C LEU A 48 2.75 -0.36 8.41
N GLY A 49 3.16 0.82 8.85
CA GLY A 49 3.62 1.05 10.21
C GLY A 49 3.83 2.53 10.49
N THR A 50 3.91 2.88 11.77
CA THR A 50 4.14 4.25 12.26
C THR A 50 5.62 4.60 12.46
N ARG A 51 6.52 3.72 12.01
CA ARG A 51 7.96 3.80 12.28
C ARG A 51 8.22 3.79 13.78
N THR A 52 8.66 4.91 14.35
CA THR A 52 9.00 5.07 15.77
C THR A 52 7.91 5.79 16.56
N ASP A 53 6.82 6.21 15.91
CA ASP A 53 5.69 6.84 16.58
C ASP A 53 4.81 5.76 17.24
N LEU A 54 4.74 5.81 18.57
CA LEU A 54 3.99 4.89 19.43
C LEU A 54 2.69 5.50 19.96
N GLY A 55 2.32 6.69 19.48
CA GLY A 55 1.07 7.34 19.87
C GLY A 55 -0.16 6.54 19.40
N PRO A 56 -1.32 6.73 20.06
CA PRO A 56 -2.58 6.14 19.61
C PRO A 56 -2.86 6.52 18.15
N THR A 57 -3.18 5.52 17.32
CA THR A 57 -3.39 5.71 15.88
C THR A 57 -4.42 4.74 15.32
N THR A 58 -5.06 5.14 14.22
CA THR A 58 -5.91 4.28 13.38
C THR A 58 -5.38 4.16 11.96
N MET A 59 -4.18 4.69 11.67
CA MET A 59 -3.67 4.80 10.30
C MET A 59 -3.59 3.43 9.60
N MET A 60 -3.13 2.40 10.31
CA MET A 60 -3.01 1.04 9.76
C MET A 60 -4.38 0.40 9.52
N SER A 61 -5.35 0.58 10.43
CA SER A 61 -6.69 0.02 10.28
C SER A 61 -7.48 0.71 9.17
N GLU A 62 -7.44 2.05 9.10
CA GLU A 62 -8.09 2.82 8.03
C GLU A 62 -7.42 2.56 6.68
N GLY A 63 -6.09 2.49 6.63
CA GLY A 63 -5.35 2.14 5.42
C GLY A 63 -5.69 0.72 4.94
N THR A 64 -5.73 -0.26 5.84
CA THR A 64 -6.12 -1.65 5.52
C THR A 64 -7.56 -1.71 5.01
N ARG A 65 -8.48 -0.93 5.60
CA ARG A 65 -9.86 -0.83 5.13
C ARG A 65 -9.92 -0.32 3.68
N ASN A 66 -9.23 0.77 3.38
CA ASN A 66 -9.17 1.32 2.02
C ASN A 66 -8.61 0.31 1.02
N ILE A 67 -7.56 -0.43 1.41
CA ILE A 67 -6.96 -1.49 0.58
C ILE A 67 -7.98 -2.59 0.29
N VAL A 68 -8.68 -3.09 1.31
CA VAL A 68 -9.67 -4.16 1.14
C VAL A 68 -10.86 -3.70 0.30
N GLU A 69 -11.31 -2.45 0.45
CA GLU A 69 -12.36 -1.86 -0.39
C GLU A 69 -11.92 -1.81 -1.86
N ALA A 70 -10.71 -1.30 -2.15
CA ALA A 70 -10.16 -1.27 -3.51
C ALA A 70 -9.94 -2.68 -4.09
N MET A 71 -9.45 -3.63 -3.30
CA MET A 71 -9.29 -5.02 -3.73
C MET A 71 -10.61 -5.64 -4.17
N LYS A 72 -11.69 -5.38 -3.43
CA LYS A 72 -13.04 -5.87 -3.79
C LYS A 72 -13.52 -5.27 -5.11
N GLU A 73 -13.29 -3.97 -5.33
CA GLU A 73 -13.64 -3.28 -6.58
C GLU A 73 -12.91 -3.87 -7.80
N HIS A 74 -11.64 -4.25 -7.62
CA HIS A 74 -10.80 -4.83 -8.67
C HIS A 74 -10.81 -6.37 -8.72
N GLY A 75 -11.63 -7.02 -7.90
CA GLY A 75 -11.74 -8.50 -7.89
C GLY A 75 -10.52 -9.24 -7.34
N ILE A 76 -9.65 -8.58 -6.58
CA ILE A 76 -8.41 -9.14 -6.04
C ILE A 76 -8.71 -9.89 -4.74
N GLN A 77 -8.28 -11.15 -4.66
CA GLN A 77 -8.65 -12.05 -3.56
C GLN A 77 -7.50 -12.38 -2.61
N LYS A 78 -6.27 -11.97 -2.92
CA LYS A 78 -5.08 -12.33 -2.13
C LYS A 78 -4.47 -11.11 -1.44
N VAL A 79 -4.42 -11.15 -0.11
CA VAL A 79 -3.69 -10.19 0.72
C VAL A 79 -2.82 -10.90 1.74
N VAL A 80 -1.63 -10.35 1.98
CA VAL A 80 -0.74 -10.76 3.08
C VAL A 80 -0.40 -9.51 3.88
N GLY A 81 -0.72 -9.50 5.17
CA GLY A 81 -0.45 -8.36 6.05
C GLY A 81 0.55 -8.69 7.15
N CYS A 82 1.47 -7.77 7.40
CA CYS A 82 2.33 -7.78 8.57
C CYS A 82 1.63 -7.04 9.72
N MET A 83 1.44 -7.71 10.85
CA MET A 83 0.79 -7.19 12.05
C MET A 83 1.62 -7.62 13.28
N SER A 84 1.61 -6.85 14.37
CA SER A 84 2.27 -7.16 15.65
C SER A 84 1.39 -6.81 16.83
#